data_AF-A0A7D9E418-F1
#
_entry.id   AF-A0A7D9E418-F1
#
_cell.length_a   1.000
_cell.length_b   1.000
_cell.length_c   1.000
_cell.angle_alpha   90.00
_cell.angle_beta   90.00
_cell.angle_gamma   90.00
#
_symmetry.space_group_name_H-M   'P 1'
#
loop_
_entity.id
_entity.type
_entity.pdbx_description
1 polymer ?
#
loop_
_entity_poly.entity_id
_entity_poly.type
_entity_poly.pdbx_seq_one_letter_code
_entity_poly.pdbx_strand_id
1 'polypeptide(L)'
;MIGPDKDVDTYLLTRKIVYVVYSVFILGYLRFACCFNKTISRSNDVYLVPEIDGIRILSNEKHEFLQKVPSVVENVFKIGSVESGAMLYEAMKEFEKKSAKADEYIRLIKTKLSEAVKQCIQAAGSEFEQTLQRGLLRAASFGKSFVTELEPHKKFVEMCQILRVLNAVRDYTVGVPLTLVQLEKMSMTVLIDRLILRRQYCLAIRISNYLKIPKTDGESRILAHWACYKVQQTNKDDEDIAQAIAAKLGDTPGISYTEIASKALDCGRTQLTIRLLDYESKAADQVPLLIEMKKNQLALEKAIESGDTDLVYMVVMDLKEKQPLKEFLMTLRHFPIALSLFVKYCKEQDLKTLENLYKIDDQFLNLGLLHLHDSCTKTTFDDRTACLKESLKYFNQGNLLFPKQIVEEQIKLLERQKLFEEQLRLPGLSGLSVSDTIFQCVYKGAFKEAEQLRKEFKVPDK
;
A
#
# COMPACT_ATOMS: atom_id res chain seq x y z
N MET A 1 14.90 -23.42 52.27
CA MET A 1 16.08 -22.72 52.80
C MET A 1 17.32 -23.42 52.29
N ILE A 2 17.99 -22.84 51.30
CA ILE A 2 19.42 -22.95 50.93
C ILE A 2 19.55 -21.87 49.82
N GLY A 3 20.37 -20.85 50.07
CA GLY A 3 20.41 -19.61 49.27
C GLY A 3 21.23 -19.71 47.98
N PRO A 4 21.16 -18.70 47.10
CA PRO A 4 22.01 -18.59 45.94
C PRO A 4 23.17 -17.63 46.25
N ASP A 5 24.37 -18.17 46.48
CA ASP A 5 25.60 -17.40 46.38
C ASP A 5 26.76 -18.39 46.20
N LYS A 6 27.29 -18.42 44.97
CA LYS A 6 28.62 -18.89 44.52
C LYS A 6 28.52 -19.44 43.10
N ASP A 7 28.58 -18.56 42.09
CA ASP A 7 28.96 -18.93 40.71
C ASP A 7 29.52 -17.74 39.91
N VAL A 8 30.00 -16.68 40.58
CA VAL A 8 30.54 -15.48 39.91
C VAL A 8 32.03 -15.62 39.54
N ASP A 9 32.75 -16.57 40.13
CA ASP A 9 34.23 -16.65 40.00
C ASP A 9 34.74 -17.59 38.89
N THR A 10 33.86 -18.29 38.17
CA THR A 10 34.29 -19.34 37.22
C THR A 10 34.67 -18.81 35.83
N TYR A 11 34.44 -17.52 35.53
CA TYR A 11 34.70 -16.95 34.20
C TYR A 11 36.17 -16.52 33.95
N LEU A 12 37.02 -16.44 34.98
CA LEU A 12 38.36 -15.83 34.85
C LEU A 12 39.54 -16.82 34.99
N LEU A 13 39.27 -18.10 35.19
CA LEU A 13 40.30 -19.08 35.55
C LEU A 13 40.43 -20.20 34.51
N THR A 14 41.03 -19.92 33.36
CA THR A 14 41.96 -20.88 32.69
C THR A 14 42.75 -20.26 31.53
N ARG A 15 44.06 -20.10 31.78
CA ARG A 15 45.22 -20.09 30.86
C ARG A 15 44.99 -19.80 29.35
N LYS A 16 45.43 -18.60 28.95
CA LYS A 16 46.03 -18.20 27.66
C LYS A 16 45.24 -18.32 26.35
N ILE A 17 43.98 -18.73 26.33
CA ILE A 17 43.06 -18.38 25.23
C ILE A 17 41.68 -18.06 25.83
N VAL A 18 41.36 -16.78 25.97
CA VAL A 18 40.13 -16.31 26.64
C VAL A 18 38.98 -16.33 25.64
N TYR A 19 38.24 -17.43 25.61
CA TYR A 19 36.95 -17.51 24.92
C TYR A 19 35.82 -17.50 25.94
N VAL A 20 34.74 -16.77 25.65
CA VAL A 20 33.52 -16.80 26.45
C VAL A 20 32.43 -17.47 25.63
N VAL A 21 31.77 -18.46 26.22
CA VAL A 21 30.64 -19.18 25.64
C VAL A 21 29.35 -18.66 26.27
N TYR A 22 28.45 -18.15 25.44
CA TYR A 22 27.11 -17.76 25.86
C TYR A 22 26.08 -18.75 25.32
N SER A 23 25.33 -19.40 26.21
CA SER A 23 24.34 -20.43 25.84
C SER A 23 22.92 -19.89 25.82
N VAL A 24 22.16 -20.16 24.75
CA VAL A 24 20.70 -19.98 24.71
C VAL A 24 20.05 -21.34 24.44
N PHE A 25 19.14 -21.76 25.32
CA PHE A 25 18.36 -23.00 25.17
C PHE A 25 17.21 -22.79 24.18
N ILE A 26 17.15 -23.60 23.13
CA ILE A 26 16.05 -23.56 22.15
C ILE A 26 15.04 -24.64 22.51
N LEU A 27 13.87 -24.25 23.04
CA LEU A 27 12.73 -25.14 23.21
C LEU A 27 11.77 -24.99 22.02
N GLY A 28 11.79 -25.97 21.11
CA GLY A 28 10.64 -26.31 20.26
C GLY A 28 10.53 -25.66 18.87
N TYR A 29 10.51 -26.54 17.86
CA TYR A 29 10.09 -26.36 16.46
C TYR A 29 10.87 -25.34 15.60
N LEU A 30 11.99 -25.81 15.04
CA LEU A 30 12.62 -25.21 13.86
C LEU A 30 11.67 -25.25 12.66
N ARG A 31 11.13 -24.09 12.28
CA ARG A 31 10.96 -23.71 10.87
C ARG A 31 11.97 -22.61 10.54
N PHE A 32 13.25 -22.96 10.54
CA PHE A 32 14.27 -22.22 9.79
C PHE A 32 14.27 -22.73 8.36
N ALA A 33 13.28 -22.30 7.58
CA ALA A 33 13.32 -22.44 6.14
C ALA A 33 13.51 -21.05 5.55
N CYS A 34 14.74 -20.55 5.61
CA CYS A 34 15.26 -19.66 4.57
C CYS A 34 16.79 -19.69 4.64
N CYS A 35 17.38 -20.18 3.55
CA CYS A 35 18.80 -20.21 3.19
C CYS A 35 19.68 -21.43 3.54
N PHE A 36 19.13 -22.59 3.92
CA PHE A 36 19.86 -23.86 3.75
C PHE A 36 18.94 -24.97 3.22
N ASN A 37 19.07 -25.27 1.93
CA ASN A 37 18.50 -26.45 1.29
C ASN A 37 19.23 -27.70 1.83
N LYS A 38 18.78 -28.27 2.95
CA LYS A 38 18.94 -29.70 3.27
C LYS A 38 18.08 -30.10 4.48
N THR A 39 17.29 -31.13 4.27
CA THR A 39 16.47 -31.87 5.23
C THR A 39 17.31 -32.28 6.44
N ILE A 40 16.93 -31.85 7.65
CA ILE A 40 17.64 -32.22 8.89
C ILE A 40 17.27 -33.67 9.26
N SER A 41 18.25 -34.58 9.16
CA SER A 41 18.18 -35.93 9.71
C SER A 41 18.43 -35.92 11.23
N ARG A 42 17.83 -36.87 11.96
CA ARG A 42 17.95 -37.05 13.43
C ARG A 42 19.34 -37.55 13.86
N SER A 43 20.38 -36.75 13.65
CA SER A 43 21.72 -36.95 14.21
C SER A 43 22.08 -35.76 15.09
N ASN A 44 22.85 -36.00 16.17
CA ASN A 44 23.40 -34.96 17.06
C ASN A 44 24.51 -34.17 16.34
N ASP A 45 24.17 -33.59 15.20
CA ASP A 45 25.10 -32.85 14.37
C ASP A 45 25.28 -31.45 14.96
N VAL A 46 26.54 -31.07 15.15
CA VAL A 46 26.93 -29.73 15.58
C VAL A 46 27.42 -28.96 14.36
N TYR A 47 26.81 -27.81 14.09
CA TYR A 47 27.17 -26.94 12.98
C TYR A 47 27.90 -25.71 13.52
N LEU A 48 29.06 -25.42 12.91
CA LEU A 48 29.84 -24.23 13.19
C LEU A 48 29.60 -23.19 12.09
N VAL A 49 29.13 -22.01 12.47
CA VAL A 49 28.86 -20.91 11.54
C VAL A 49 29.78 -19.74 11.90
N PRO A 50 30.68 -19.32 11.00
CA PRO A 50 31.52 -18.16 11.24
C PRO A 50 30.67 -16.87 11.23
N GLU A 51 30.90 -16.01 12.21
CA GLU A 51 30.35 -14.66 12.31
C GLU A 51 31.49 -13.64 12.30
N ILE A 52 31.17 -12.35 12.18
CA ILE A 52 32.17 -11.27 12.06
C ILE A 52 33.09 -11.13 13.29
N ASP A 53 32.61 -11.57 14.45
CA ASP A 53 33.23 -11.37 15.76
C ASP A 53 33.32 -12.67 16.58
N GLY A 54 33.03 -13.82 15.96
CA GLY A 54 33.05 -15.11 16.65
C GLY A 54 32.54 -16.27 15.80
N ILE A 55 32.18 -17.35 16.47
CA ILE A 55 31.64 -18.57 15.85
C ILE A 55 30.36 -18.93 16.58
N ARG A 56 29.28 -19.19 15.82
CA ARG A 56 28.06 -19.80 16.36
C ARG A 56 28.18 -21.31 16.32
N ILE A 57 27.82 -21.93 17.44
CA ILE A 57 27.77 -23.38 17.61
C ILE A 57 26.30 -23.75 17.71
N LEU A 58 25.79 -24.42 16.68
CA LEU A 58 24.39 -24.80 16.58
C LEU A 58 24.28 -26.31 16.75
N SER A 59 23.50 -26.74 17.73
CA SER A 59 23.10 -28.12 17.92
C SER A 59 21.58 -28.23 17.93
N ASN A 60 21.05 -29.45 18.01
CA ASN A 60 19.60 -29.66 18.12
C ASN A 60 18.99 -29.07 19.40
N GLU A 61 19.80 -28.85 20.45
CA GLU A 61 19.34 -28.41 21.78
C GLU A 61 19.81 -27.00 22.16
N LYS A 62 20.98 -26.60 21.66
CA LYS A 62 21.65 -25.36 22.08
C LYS A 62 22.10 -24.51 20.90
N HIS A 63 21.98 -23.21 21.10
CA HIS A 63 22.60 -22.18 20.27
C HIS A 63 23.58 -21.41 21.12
N GLU A 64 24.88 -21.64 20.89
CA GLU A 64 25.95 -21.02 21.63
C GLU A 64 26.75 -20.06 20.75
N PHE A 65 27.28 -18.99 21.35
CA PHE A 65 28.17 -18.05 20.67
C PHE A 65 29.53 -18.04 21.36
N LEU A 66 30.57 -18.34 20.58
CA LEU A 66 31.97 -18.36 20.99
C LEU A 66 32.68 -17.16 20.40
N GLN A 67 33.14 -16.25 21.24
CA GLN A 67 33.95 -15.10 20.81
C GLN A 67 35.23 -14.99 21.63
N LYS A 68 36.26 -14.40 21.02
CA LYS A 68 37.41 -13.90 21.76
C LYS A 68 36.93 -12.75 22.65
N VAL A 69 37.38 -12.70 23.89
CA VAL A 69 37.06 -11.58 24.78
C VAL A 69 37.50 -10.26 24.16
N PRO A 70 36.59 -9.28 23.99
CA PRO A 70 36.94 -7.96 23.46
C PRO A 70 37.97 -7.25 24.34
N SER A 71 38.91 -6.53 23.72
CA SER A 71 39.99 -5.84 24.44
C SER A 71 39.48 -4.85 25.48
N VAL A 72 38.34 -4.19 25.22
CA VAL A 72 37.73 -3.24 26.16
C VAL A 72 37.25 -3.93 27.44
N VAL A 73 36.72 -5.15 27.32
CA VAL A 73 36.32 -5.97 28.47
C VAL A 73 37.55 -6.47 29.23
N GLU A 74 38.56 -6.97 28.50
CA GLU A 74 39.84 -7.38 29.10
C GLU A 74 40.45 -6.21 29.89
N ASN A 75 40.49 -5.02 29.31
CA ASN A 75 41.05 -3.84 29.95
C ASN A 75 40.33 -3.48 31.26
N VAL A 76 39.03 -3.72 31.39
CA VAL A 76 38.28 -3.40 32.62
C VAL A 76 38.39 -4.51 33.67
N PHE A 77 38.34 -5.79 33.28
CA PHE A 77 38.25 -6.90 34.23
C PHE A 77 39.55 -7.68 34.47
N LYS A 78 40.60 -7.43 33.69
CA LYS A 78 41.89 -8.10 33.89
C LYS A 78 42.45 -7.82 35.28
N ILE A 79 42.87 -8.88 35.96
CA ILE A 79 43.46 -8.79 37.29
C ILE A 79 44.71 -7.91 37.23
N GLY A 80 44.75 -6.89 38.08
CA GLY A 80 45.85 -5.91 38.09
C GLY A 80 45.83 -4.93 36.93
N SER A 81 44.72 -4.79 36.21
CA SER A 81 44.57 -3.76 35.18
C SER A 81 44.69 -2.36 35.79
N VAL A 82 45.53 -1.54 35.16
CA VAL A 82 45.71 -0.12 35.49
C VAL A 82 45.00 0.81 34.50
N GLU A 83 44.17 0.25 33.63
CA GLU A 83 43.38 0.99 32.66
C GLU A 83 42.33 1.88 33.33
N SER A 84 42.02 3.00 32.67
CA SER A 84 41.15 4.02 33.23
C SER A 84 39.73 3.51 33.54
N GLY A 85 39.20 2.62 32.70
CA GLY A 85 37.91 1.94 32.93
C GLY A 85 37.92 0.95 34.10
N ALA A 86 39.01 0.21 34.31
CA ALA A 86 39.15 -0.68 35.48
C ALA A 86 39.15 0.10 36.79
N MET A 87 39.91 1.20 36.82
CA MET A 87 39.99 2.10 37.97
C MET A 87 38.64 2.77 38.28
N LEU A 88 37.88 3.17 37.25
CA LEU A 88 36.53 3.71 37.43
C LEU A 88 35.54 2.65 37.95
N TYR A 89 35.65 1.41 37.46
CA TYR A 89 34.83 0.30 37.93
C TYR A 89 35.11 -0.03 39.42
N GLU A 90 36.38 -0.04 39.83
CA GLU A 90 36.75 -0.24 41.23
C GLU A 90 36.36 0.95 42.12
N ALA A 91 36.50 2.19 41.61
CA ALA A 91 36.01 3.38 42.30
C ALA A 91 34.52 3.28 42.62
N MET A 92 33.71 2.78 41.68
CA MET A 92 32.27 2.57 41.89
C MET A 92 32.00 1.49 42.95
N LYS A 93 32.76 0.38 42.97
CA LYS A 93 32.63 -0.65 44.00
C LYS A 93 32.97 -0.11 45.39
N GLU A 94 34.06 0.64 45.52
CA GLU A 94 34.44 1.28 46.79
C GLU A 94 33.42 2.33 47.23
N PHE A 95 32.81 3.04 46.27
CA PHE A 95 31.71 3.97 46.53
C PHE A 95 30.46 3.25 47.06
N GLU A 96 30.07 2.12 46.48
CA GLU A 96 28.96 1.29 46.99
C GLU A 96 29.24 0.78 48.42
N LYS A 97 30.51 0.53 48.77
CA LYS A 97 30.96 0.18 50.13
C LYS A 97 31.05 1.39 51.09
N LYS A 98 30.78 2.62 50.63
CA LYS A 98 30.94 3.88 51.38
C LYS A 98 32.39 4.14 51.84
N SER A 99 33.36 3.68 51.06
CA SER A 99 34.80 3.82 51.33
C SER A 99 35.33 5.14 50.75
N ALA A 100 36.17 5.85 51.51
CA ALA A 100 36.83 7.07 51.04
C ALA A 100 37.79 6.83 49.86
N LYS A 101 38.24 5.59 49.66
CA LYS A 101 39.11 5.18 48.55
C LYS A 101 38.51 5.46 47.18
N ALA A 102 37.18 5.55 47.07
CA ALA A 102 36.51 5.92 45.84
C ALA A 102 36.98 7.28 45.30
N ASP A 103 37.17 8.27 46.19
CA ASP A 103 37.66 9.61 45.81
C ASP A 103 39.12 9.56 45.36
N GLU A 104 39.95 8.73 45.99
CA GLU A 104 41.35 8.52 45.58
C GLU A 104 41.43 7.98 44.15
N TYR A 105 40.64 6.96 43.82
CA TYR A 105 40.58 6.42 42.46
C TYR A 105 40.09 7.44 41.43
N ILE A 106 39.07 8.25 41.75
CA ILE A 106 38.59 9.31 40.85
C ILE A 106 39.65 10.39 40.64
N ARG A 107 40.38 10.80 41.68
CA ARG A 107 41.48 11.77 41.56
C ARG A 107 42.60 11.24 40.66
N LEU A 108 42.93 9.96 40.76
CA LEU A 108 43.95 9.32 39.93
C LEU A 108 43.60 9.36 38.43
N ILE A 109 42.32 9.19 38.08
CA ILE A 109 41.86 9.13 36.69
C ILE A 109 41.24 10.43 36.17
N LYS A 110 41.29 11.54 36.93
CA LYS A 110 40.57 12.79 36.62
C LYS A 110 40.83 13.32 35.20
N THR A 111 42.06 13.24 34.72
CA THR A 111 42.45 13.69 33.37
C THR A 111 41.97 12.77 32.25
N LYS A 112 41.69 11.50 32.54
CA LYS A 112 41.24 10.47 31.59
C LYS A 112 39.81 10.00 31.86
N LEU A 113 39.04 10.74 32.66
CA LEU A 113 37.75 10.28 33.12
C LEU A 113 36.73 10.12 31.97
N SER A 114 36.77 11.01 30.97
CA SER A 114 35.95 10.86 29.75
C SER A 114 36.25 9.55 29.00
N GLU A 115 37.53 9.15 28.95
CA GLU A 115 37.95 7.88 28.36
C GLU A 115 37.52 6.68 29.22
N ALA A 116 37.68 6.76 30.55
CA ALA A 116 37.24 5.72 31.48
C ALA A 116 35.74 5.44 31.36
N VAL A 117 34.92 6.49 31.26
CA VAL A 117 33.47 6.38 31.05
C VAL A 117 33.18 5.71 29.70
N LYS A 118 33.87 6.12 28.62
CA LYS A 118 33.70 5.49 27.29
C LYS A 118 34.10 4.01 27.31
N GLN A 119 35.21 3.65 27.96
CA GLN A 119 35.64 2.26 28.13
C GLN A 119 34.60 1.43 28.89
N CYS A 120 34.05 1.93 29.99
CA CYS A 120 32.99 1.23 30.74
C CYS A 120 31.69 1.06 29.92
N ILE A 121 31.29 2.08 29.15
CA ILE A 121 30.11 2.02 28.26
C ILE A 121 30.33 0.97 27.16
N GLN A 122 31.49 0.97 26.51
CA GLN A 122 31.82 0.01 25.45
C GLN A 122 31.94 -1.42 26.00
N ALA A 123 32.59 -1.60 27.15
CA ALA A 123 32.65 -2.90 27.83
C ALA A 123 31.24 -3.43 28.11
N ALA A 124 30.32 -2.58 28.60
CA ALA A 124 28.94 -3.00 28.84
C ALA A 124 28.25 -3.50 27.57
N GLY A 125 28.52 -2.88 26.41
CA GLY A 125 27.99 -3.30 25.10
C GLY A 125 28.48 -4.68 24.63
N SER A 126 29.70 -5.05 25.02
CA SER A 126 30.34 -6.33 24.67
C SER A 126 29.90 -7.50 25.55
N GLU A 127 29.34 -7.21 26.72
CA GLU A 127 28.87 -8.22 27.67
C GLU A 127 27.46 -8.74 27.34
N PHE A 128 27.20 -10.00 27.69
CA PHE A 128 25.86 -10.61 27.61
C PHE A 128 25.20 -10.76 28.97
N GLU A 129 25.98 -10.86 30.06
CA GLU A 129 25.41 -11.02 31.40
C GLU A 129 24.84 -9.69 31.91
N GLN A 130 23.55 -9.69 32.26
CA GLN A 130 22.85 -8.48 32.69
C GLN A 130 23.42 -7.89 33.99
N THR A 131 23.97 -8.72 34.88
CA THR A 131 24.59 -8.28 36.14
C THR A 131 25.83 -7.44 35.86
N LEU A 132 26.74 -7.94 35.01
CA LEU A 132 27.97 -7.24 34.62
C LEU A 132 27.68 -5.97 33.81
N GLN A 133 26.75 -6.04 32.84
CA GLN A 133 26.28 -4.86 32.11
C GLN A 133 25.79 -3.76 33.05
N ARG A 134 24.97 -4.11 34.05
CA ARG A 134 24.48 -3.15 35.06
C ARG A 134 25.61 -2.57 35.90
N GLY A 135 26.57 -3.39 36.32
CA GLY A 135 27.75 -2.93 37.05
C GLY A 135 28.56 -1.91 36.26
N LEU A 136 28.86 -2.21 34.99
CA LEU A 136 29.63 -1.34 34.10
C LEU A 136 28.89 -0.03 33.80
N LEU A 137 27.57 -0.09 33.57
CA LEU A 137 26.75 1.10 33.38
C LEU A 137 26.61 1.93 34.67
N ARG A 138 26.60 1.30 35.85
CA ARG A 138 26.66 2.04 37.13
C ARG A 138 27.98 2.79 37.26
N ALA A 139 29.10 2.14 36.98
CA ALA A 139 30.41 2.78 36.99
C ALA A 139 30.50 3.93 35.98
N ALA A 140 30.00 3.75 34.75
CA ALA A 140 29.91 4.83 33.77
C ALA A 140 28.98 5.97 34.24
N SER A 141 27.86 5.65 34.90
CA SER A 141 26.93 6.63 35.46
C SER A 141 27.50 7.38 36.67
N PHE A 142 28.43 6.77 37.39
CA PHE A 142 29.21 7.42 38.44
C PHE A 142 30.28 8.33 37.84
N GLY A 143 31.05 7.85 36.86
CA GLY A 143 32.07 8.67 36.19
C GLY A 143 31.49 9.89 35.49
N LYS A 144 30.33 9.78 34.82
CA LYS A 144 29.70 10.90 34.12
C LYS A 144 29.31 12.07 35.04
N SER A 145 29.11 11.86 36.34
CA SER A 145 28.75 12.98 37.25
C SER A 145 29.90 13.96 37.46
N PHE A 146 31.13 13.57 37.13
CA PHE A 146 32.32 14.41 37.25
C PHE A 146 32.84 14.90 35.88
N VAL A 147 32.17 14.54 34.78
CA VAL A 147 32.54 14.96 33.42
C VAL A 147 31.58 16.07 32.95
N THR A 148 32.13 17.14 32.38
CA THR A 148 31.35 18.26 31.82
C THR A 148 31.04 18.11 30.32
N GLU A 149 31.75 17.20 29.63
CA GLU A 149 31.54 16.91 28.20
C GLU A 149 30.17 16.25 27.96
N LEU A 150 29.43 16.71 26.95
CA LEU A 150 28.12 16.15 26.61
C LEU A 150 28.19 14.80 25.85
N GLU A 151 29.30 14.54 25.16
CA GLU A 151 29.53 13.34 24.34
C GLU A 151 29.33 12.01 25.13
N PRO A 152 30.00 11.79 26.28
CA PRO A 152 29.78 10.59 27.10
C PRO A 152 28.34 10.42 27.60
N HIS A 153 27.62 11.53 27.83
CA HIS A 153 26.23 11.47 28.28
C HIS A 153 25.30 10.93 27.18
N LYS A 154 25.49 11.36 25.93
CA LYS A 154 24.71 10.83 24.79
C LYS A 154 24.99 9.34 24.58
N LYS A 155 26.27 8.96 24.50
CA LYS A 155 26.70 7.56 24.32
C LYS A 155 26.21 6.63 25.44
N PHE A 156 26.14 7.12 26.68
CA PHE A 156 25.58 6.38 27.80
C PHE A 156 24.10 6.05 27.60
N VAL A 157 23.30 7.04 27.19
CA VAL A 157 21.86 6.88 26.94
C VAL A 157 21.63 5.94 25.76
N GLU A 158 22.35 6.13 24.66
CA GLU A 158 22.29 5.27 23.47
C GLU A 158 22.63 3.81 23.81
N MET A 159 23.72 3.56 24.55
CA MET A 159 24.10 2.22 24.96
C MET A 159 23.03 1.57 25.86
N CYS A 160 22.44 2.33 26.79
CA CYS A 160 21.35 1.81 27.62
C CYS A 160 20.12 1.41 26.78
N GLN A 161 19.79 2.19 25.75
CA GLN A 161 18.70 1.87 24.82
C GLN A 161 19.01 0.59 24.04
N ILE A 162 20.21 0.50 23.46
CA ILE A 162 20.66 -0.65 22.67
C ILE A 162 20.72 -1.91 23.52
N LEU A 163 21.28 -1.86 24.72
CA LEU A 163 21.36 -3.01 25.62
C LEU A 163 19.99 -3.54 26.04
N ARG A 164 18.99 -2.67 26.24
CA ARG A 164 17.62 -3.13 26.49
C ARG A 164 17.06 -3.92 25.31
N VAL A 165 17.30 -3.46 24.08
CA VAL A 165 16.88 -4.16 22.87
C VAL A 165 17.64 -5.49 22.72
N LEU A 166 18.96 -5.47 22.85
CA LEU A 166 19.82 -6.66 22.77
C LEU A 166 19.42 -7.70 23.81
N ASN A 167 19.22 -7.32 25.06
CA ASN A 167 18.82 -8.25 26.10
C ASN A 167 17.42 -8.83 25.85
N ALA A 168 16.49 -8.04 25.30
CA ALA A 168 15.16 -8.54 24.96
C ALA A 168 15.20 -9.57 23.82
N VAL A 169 16.05 -9.39 22.80
CA VAL A 169 16.18 -10.36 21.70
C VAL A 169 17.05 -11.58 22.05
N ARG A 170 17.98 -11.42 23.01
CA ARG A 170 18.82 -12.50 23.56
C ARG A 170 18.05 -13.41 24.52
N ASP A 171 16.92 -12.96 25.05
CA ASP A 171 16.09 -13.77 25.93
C ASP A 171 15.76 -15.13 25.28
N TYR A 172 15.77 -16.19 26.09
CA TYR A 172 15.62 -17.55 25.60
C TYR A 172 14.29 -17.79 24.88
N THR A 173 13.25 -17.01 25.18
CA THR A 173 11.95 -17.08 24.48
C THR A 173 12.01 -16.56 23.05
N VAL A 174 12.99 -15.69 22.74
CA VAL A 174 13.20 -15.08 21.41
C VAL A 174 14.32 -15.80 20.67
N GLY A 175 15.42 -16.12 21.37
CA GLY A 175 16.48 -16.99 20.87
C GLY A 175 17.40 -16.37 19.82
N VAL A 176 17.67 -15.06 19.90
CA VAL A 176 18.57 -14.35 18.97
C VAL A 176 19.82 -13.86 19.74
N PRO A 177 20.89 -14.70 19.85
CA PRO A 177 22.14 -14.32 20.49
C PRO A 177 22.91 -13.35 19.60
N LEU A 178 22.56 -12.07 19.72
CA LEU A 178 23.10 -10.98 18.89
C LEU A 178 24.17 -10.20 19.65
N THR A 179 25.33 -9.98 19.04
CA THR A 179 26.34 -9.06 19.58
C THR A 179 26.05 -7.62 19.18
N LEU A 180 26.65 -6.66 19.88
CA LEU A 180 26.58 -5.25 19.50
C LEU A 180 27.19 -5.01 18.11
N VAL A 181 28.33 -5.64 17.81
CA VAL A 181 29.03 -5.49 16.52
C VAL A 181 28.16 -6.01 15.37
N GLN A 182 27.50 -7.15 15.57
CA GLN A 182 26.56 -7.69 14.57
C GLN A 182 25.37 -6.75 14.36
N LEU A 183 24.82 -6.18 15.44
CA LEU A 183 23.71 -5.22 15.36
C LEU A 183 24.11 -3.95 14.61
N GLU A 184 25.28 -3.39 14.90
CA GLU A 184 25.80 -2.20 14.21
C GLU A 184 26.01 -2.47 12.71
N LYS A 185 26.49 -3.67 12.35
CA LYS A 185 26.70 -4.04 10.94
C LYS A 185 25.39 -4.27 10.18
N MET A 186 24.38 -4.86 10.82
CA MET A 186 23.11 -5.17 10.16
C MET A 186 22.10 -4.01 10.21
N SER A 187 22.23 -3.11 11.20
CA SER A 187 21.28 -2.06 11.57
C SER A 187 20.01 -2.54 12.30
N MET A 188 19.36 -1.60 12.99
CA MET A 188 18.15 -1.86 13.78
C MET A 188 16.94 -2.24 12.90
N THR A 189 16.83 -1.70 11.69
CA THR A 189 15.73 -2.00 10.77
C THR A 189 15.75 -3.47 10.35
N VAL A 190 16.94 -4.00 10.04
CA VAL A 190 17.11 -5.42 9.68
C VAL A 190 16.83 -6.34 10.87
N LEU A 191 17.15 -5.91 12.10
CA LEU A 191 16.76 -6.66 13.30
C LEU A 191 15.24 -6.76 13.42
N ILE A 192 14.52 -5.64 13.22
CA ILE A 192 13.06 -5.62 13.23
C ILE A 192 12.51 -6.55 12.13
N ASP A 193 13.05 -6.50 10.92
CA ASP A 193 12.64 -7.38 9.81
C ASP A 193 12.84 -8.86 10.14
N ARG A 194 13.96 -9.21 10.79
CA ARG A 194 14.19 -10.59 11.27
C ARG A 194 13.19 -11.01 12.34
N LEU A 195 12.80 -10.11 13.24
CA LEU A 195 11.76 -10.40 14.25
C LEU A 195 10.38 -10.60 13.60
N ILE A 196 10.04 -9.80 12.59
CA ILE A 196 8.82 -9.93 11.78
C ILE A 196 8.79 -11.31 11.10
N LEU A 197 9.87 -11.71 10.44
CA LEU A 197 9.98 -13.02 9.77
C LEU A 197 9.87 -14.19 10.75
N ARG A 198 10.35 -14.01 11.99
CA ARG A 198 10.18 -14.98 13.10
C ARG A 198 8.82 -14.89 13.80
N ARG A 199 7.91 -14.05 13.31
CA ARG A 199 6.56 -13.85 13.87
C ARG A 199 6.55 -13.28 15.29
N GLN A 200 7.65 -12.64 15.71
CA GLN A 200 7.80 -11.97 16.99
C GLN A 200 7.25 -10.53 16.92
N TYR A 201 6.01 -10.37 16.42
CA TYR A 201 5.40 -9.08 16.13
C TYR A 201 5.26 -8.19 17.37
N CYS A 202 4.86 -8.76 18.50
CA CYS A 202 4.68 -8.00 19.75
C CYS A 202 5.99 -7.38 20.23
N LEU A 203 7.09 -8.13 20.15
CA LEU A 203 8.41 -7.62 20.52
C LEU A 203 8.89 -6.56 19.53
N ALA A 204 8.70 -6.78 18.22
CA ALA A 204 9.05 -5.81 17.18
C ALA A 204 8.33 -4.47 17.38
N ILE A 205 7.02 -4.49 17.68
CA ILE A 205 6.24 -3.27 17.95
C ILE A 205 6.76 -2.56 19.22
N ARG A 206 7.02 -3.31 20.30
CA ARG A 206 7.57 -2.73 21.54
C ARG A 206 8.93 -2.08 21.33
N ILE A 207 9.81 -2.71 20.55
CA ILE A 207 11.12 -2.15 20.19
C ILE A 207 10.94 -0.88 19.34
N SER A 208 10.09 -0.93 18.33
CA SER A 208 9.80 0.21 17.45
C SER A 208 9.29 1.42 18.22
N ASN A 209 8.31 1.21 19.11
CA ASN A 209 7.76 2.25 19.98
C ASN A 209 8.79 2.77 20.98
N TYR A 210 9.62 1.89 21.54
CA TYR A 210 10.69 2.27 22.46
C TYR A 210 11.75 3.16 21.82
N LEU A 211 12.14 2.86 20.59
CA LEU A 211 13.12 3.61 19.80
C LEU A 211 12.51 4.83 19.10
N LYS A 212 11.20 5.05 19.24
CA LYS A 212 10.45 6.16 18.61
C LYS A 212 10.61 6.19 17.09
N ILE A 213 10.64 5.01 16.47
CA ILE A 213 10.62 4.90 15.01
C ILE A 213 9.26 5.47 14.52
N PRO A 214 9.23 6.23 13.41
CA PRO A 214 7.98 6.71 12.83
C PRO A 214 6.97 5.58 12.65
N LYS A 215 5.68 5.87 12.91
CA LYS A 215 4.62 4.84 12.88
C LYS A 215 4.52 4.13 11.53
N THR A 216 4.75 4.85 10.43
CA THR A 216 4.75 4.31 9.06
C THR A 216 5.79 3.19 8.89
N ASP A 217 7.01 3.44 9.34
CA ASP A 217 8.16 2.55 9.13
C ASP A 217 8.24 1.46 10.20
N GLY A 218 7.61 1.71 11.35
CA GLY A 218 7.55 0.86 12.52
C GLY A 218 6.26 0.06 12.61
N GLU A 219 5.35 0.52 13.47
CA GLU A 219 4.13 -0.19 13.85
C GLU A 219 3.25 -0.56 12.65
N SER A 220 2.96 0.38 11.75
CA SER A 220 2.10 0.15 10.57
C SER A 220 2.67 -0.93 9.66
N ARG A 221 3.97 -0.88 9.35
CA ARG A 221 4.67 -1.90 8.56
C ARG A 221 4.66 -3.28 9.23
N ILE A 222 4.88 -3.34 10.55
CA ILE A 222 4.86 -4.61 11.31
C ILE A 222 3.45 -5.22 11.29
N LEU A 223 2.41 -4.39 11.46
CA LEU A 223 1.02 -4.82 11.45
C LEU A 223 0.58 -5.29 10.06
N ALA A 224 0.99 -4.61 8.99
CA ALA A 224 0.73 -5.05 7.61
C ALA A 224 1.30 -6.45 7.36
N HIS A 225 2.56 -6.71 7.74
CA HIS A 225 3.15 -8.04 7.60
C HIS A 225 2.46 -9.08 8.49
N TRP A 226 2.02 -8.72 9.69
CA TRP A 226 1.22 -9.61 10.53
C TRP A 226 -0.11 -9.97 9.87
N ALA A 227 -0.79 -9.01 9.25
CA ALA A 227 -2.05 -9.24 8.54
C ALA A 227 -1.85 -10.15 7.33
N CYS A 228 -0.82 -9.89 6.50
CA CYS A 228 -0.46 -10.77 5.38
C CYS A 228 -0.16 -12.20 5.82
N TYR A 229 0.53 -12.37 6.96
CA TYR A 229 0.76 -13.71 7.53
C TYR A 229 -0.53 -14.37 8.02
N LYS A 230 -1.46 -13.60 8.58
CA LYS A 230 -2.73 -14.11 9.10
C LYS A 230 -3.67 -14.58 7.99
N VAL A 231 -3.71 -13.85 6.88
CA VAL A 231 -4.45 -14.18 5.66
C VAL A 231 -3.99 -15.50 5.03
N GLN A 232 -2.70 -15.85 5.15
CA GLN A 232 -2.16 -17.12 4.64
C GLN A 232 -2.59 -18.35 5.44
N GLN A 233 -3.29 -18.19 6.58
CA GLN A 233 -3.65 -19.31 7.45
C GLN A 233 -4.86 -20.06 6.88
N THR A 234 -4.60 -21.21 6.23
CA THR A 234 -5.61 -22.07 5.60
C THR A 234 -6.65 -22.65 6.56
N ASN A 235 -6.34 -22.76 7.84
CA ASN A 235 -7.12 -23.56 8.81
C ASN A 235 -8.17 -22.76 9.58
N LYS A 236 -8.38 -21.48 9.24
CA LYS A 236 -9.32 -20.59 9.90
C LYS A 236 -10.31 -20.02 8.90
N ASP A 237 -11.51 -19.73 9.41
CA ASP A 237 -12.57 -19.12 8.65
C ASP A 237 -12.21 -17.70 8.19
N ASP A 238 -12.72 -17.33 7.02
CA ASP A 238 -12.39 -16.07 6.36
C ASP A 238 -13.02 -14.88 7.09
N GLU A 239 -14.23 -15.01 7.64
CA GLU A 239 -14.88 -13.93 8.40
C GLU A 239 -14.14 -13.64 9.72
N ASP A 240 -13.76 -14.69 10.46
CA ASP A 240 -12.98 -14.55 11.69
C ASP A 240 -11.63 -13.87 11.43
N ILE A 241 -10.98 -14.18 10.30
CA ILE A 241 -9.73 -13.54 9.91
C ILE A 241 -9.96 -12.07 9.60
N ALA A 242 -10.98 -11.74 8.78
CA ALA A 242 -11.31 -10.37 8.40
C ALA A 242 -11.61 -9.52 9.64
N GLN A 243 -12.51 -9.98 10.51
CA GLN A 243 -12.90 -9.27 11.73
C GLN A 243 -11.71 -9.06 12.66
N ALA A 244 -10.85 -10.05 12.81
CA ALA A 244 -9.72 -9.94 13.71
C ALA A 244 -8.54 -9.15 13.10
N ILE A 245 -8.48 -8.96 11.78
CA ILE A 245 -7.59 -8.00 11.12
C ILE A 245 -8.16 -6.59 11.33
N ALA A 246 -9.43 -6.37 11.00
CA ALA A 246 -10.11 -5.09 11.19
C ALA A 246 -10.07 -4.59 12.63
N ALA A 247 -10.28 -5.47 13.63
CA ALA A 247 -10.21 -5.10 15.04
C ALA A 247 -8.80 -4.66 15.50
N LYS A 248 -7.74 -5.12 14.83
CA LYS A 248 -6.35 -4.84 15.23
C LYS A 248 -5.73 -3.70 14.43
N LEU A 249 -6.05 -3.60 13.14
CA LEU A 249 -5.63 -2.49 12.31
C LEU A 249 -6.52 -1.27 12.56
N GLY A 250 -7.84 -1.44 12.67
CA GLY A 250 -8.78 -0.33 12.84
C GLY A 250 -8.47 0.80 11.85
N ASP A 251 -8.36 2.02 12.39
CA ASP A 251 -8.00 3.24 11.66
C ASP A 251 -6.51 3.59 11.76
N THR A 252 -5.62 2.60 11.93
CA THR A 252 -4.18 2.89 12.01
C THR A 252 -3.71 3.58 10.72
N PRO A 253 -3.15 4.79 10.81
CA PRO A 253 -2.77 5.55 9.63
C PRO A 253 -1.60 4.89 8.91
N GLY A 254 -1.67 4.86 7.58
CA GLY A 254 -0.60 4.37 6.71
C GLY A 254 -0.62 2.87 6.42
N ILE A 255 -1.67 2.13 6.81
CA ILE A 255 -1.88 0.77 6.32
C ILE A 255 -2.94 0.78 5.24
N SER A 256 -2.63 0.22 4.06
CA SER A 256 -3.62 -0.07 3.03
C SER A 256 -4.13 -1.50 3.19
N TYR A 257 -5.45 -1.65 3.27
CA TYR A 257 -6.10 -2.97 3.26
C TYR A 257 -5.95 -3.65 1.90
N THR A 258 -5.76 -2.88 0.83
CA THR A 258 -5.55 -3.37 -0.53
C THR A 258 -4.32 -4.28 -0.65
N GLU A 259 -3.19 -3.93 -0.01
CA GLU A 259 -1.99 -4.79 0.01
C GLU A 259 -2.22 -6.13 0.73
N ILE A 260 -3.04 -6.11 1.77
CA ILE A 260 -3.39 -7.31 2.54
C ILE A 260 -4.37 -8.16 1.73
N ALA A 261 -5.32 -7.51 1.05
CA ALA A 261 -6.33 -8.12 0.20
C ALA A 261 -5.72 -8.77 -1.06
N SER A 262 -4.71 -8.15 -1.68
CA SER A 262 -3.96 -8.75 -2.80
C SER A 262 -3.23 -10.02 -2.35
N LYS A 263 -2.64 -10.02 -1.15
CA LYS A 263 -2.05 -11.24 -0.57
C LYS A 263 -3.11 -12.32 -0.32
N ALA A 264 -4.33 -11.95 0.05
CA ALA A 264 -5.44 -12.90 0.19
C ALA A 264 -5.85 -13.50 -1.16
N LEU A 265 -5.85 -12.68 -2.21
CA LEU A 265 -6.17 -13.08 -3.57
C LEU A 265 -5.13 -14.07 -4.11
N ASP A 266 -3.83 -13.80 -3.89
CA ASP A 266 -2.73 -14.74 -4.22
C ASP A 266 -2.92 -16.12 -3.56
N CYS A 267 -3.54 -16.15 -2.37
CA CYS A 267 -3.82 -17.38 -1.63
C CYS A 267 -5.12 -18.07 -2.09
N GLY A 268 -5.82 -17.53 -3.09
CA GLY A 268 -7.09 -18.05 -3.61
C GLY A 268 -8.32 -17.73 -2.74
N ARG A 269 -8.19 -16.86 -1.73
CA ARG A 269 -9.26 -16.56 -0.77
C ARG A 269 -10.11 -15.37 -1.20
N THR A 270 -10.91 -15.57 -2.24
CA THR A 270 -11.70 -14.50 -2.87
C THR A 270 -12.71 -13.85 -1.93
N GLN A 271 -13.36 -14.60 -1.04
CA GLN A 271 -14.33 -14.06 -0.09
C GLN A 271 -13.65 -13.18 0.97
N LEU A 272 -12.52 -13.63 1.52
CA LEU A 272 -11.69 -12.84 2.43
C LEU A 272 -11.21 -11.54 1.77
N THR A 273 -10.77 -11.59 0.51
CA THR A 273 -10.34 -10.39 -0.23
C THR A 273 -11.46 -9.36 -0.31
N ILE A 274 -12.69 -9.76 -0.65
CA ILE A 274 -13.84 -8.84 -0.72
C ILE A 274 -14.11 -8.22 0.65
N ARG A 275 -14.13 -9.03 1.72
CA ARG A 275 -14.34 -8.53 3.08
C ARG A 275 -13.26 -7.56 3.54
N LEU A 276 -12.00 -7.81 3.18
CA LEU A 276 -10.89 -6.90 3.51
C LEU A 276 -10.99 -5.57 2.74
N LEU A 277 -11.45 -5.62 1.50
CA LEU A 277 -11.69 -4.44 0.68
C LEU A 277 -12.82 -3.56 1.20
N ASP A 278 -13.82 -4.11 1.90
CA ASP A 278 -14.88 -3.30 2.54
C ASP A 278 -14.33 -2.37 3.64
N TYR A 279 -13.15 -2.67 4.21
CA TYR A 279 -12.46 -1.83 5.18
C TYR A 279 -11.51 -0.80 4.53
N GLU A 280 -11.29 -0.86 3.22
CA GLU A 280 -10.47 0.13 2.52
C GLU A 280 -11.26 1.43 2.31
N SER A 281 -10.75 2.52 2.87
CA SER A 281 -11.38 3.83 2.76
C SER A 281 -11.27 4.45 1.35
N LYS A 282 -10.24 4.05 0.60
CA LYS A 282 -9.90 4.61 -0.70
C LYS A 282 -10.47 3.76 -1.83
N ALA A 283 -11.55 4.25 -2.45
CA ALA A 283 -12.14 3.61 -3.61
C ALA A 283 -11.15 3.44 -4.79
N ALA A 284 -10.20 4.36 -4.94
CA ALA A 284 -9.18 4.30 -6.00
C ALA A 284 -8.24 3.09 -5.88
N ASP A 285 -8.03 2.57 -4.67
CA ASP A 285 -7.22 1.37 -4.45
C ASP A 285 -8.11 0.10 -4.49
N GLN A 286 -9.37 0.22 -4.04
CA GLN A 286 -10.36 -0.86 -4.03
C GLN A 286 -10.80 -1.30 -5.44
N VAL A 287 -11.19 -0.35 -6.27
CA VAL A 287 -11.83 -0.61 -7.58
C VAL A 287 -10.90 -1.39 -8.53
N PRO A 288 -9.61 -1.03 -8.71
CA PRO A 288 -8.70 -1.81 -9.55
C PRO A 288 -8.55 -3.28 -9.12
N LEU A 289 -8.48 -3.54 -7.81
CA LEU A 289 -8.37 -4.92 -7.31
C LEU A 289 -9.66 -5.71 -7.59
N LEU A 290 -10.84 -5.09 -7.48
CA LEU A 290 -12.11 -5.73 -7.83
C LEU A 290 -12.21 -6.07 -9.33
N ILE A 291 -11.66 -5.23 -10.20
CA ILE A 291 -11.54 -5.49 -11.64
C ILE A 291 -10.63 -6.71 -11.88
N GLU A 292 -9.48 -6.78 -11.21
CA GLU A 292 -8.54 -7.92 -11.30
C GLU A 292 -9.22 -9.24 -10.88
N MET A 293 -10.04 -9.20 -9.83
CA MET A 293 -10.85 -10.32 -9.35
C MET A 293 -12.02 -10.71 -10.27
N LYS A 294 -12.23 -10.00 -11.39
CA LYS A 294 -13.38 -10.16 -12.30
C LYS A 294 -14.73 -9.95 -11.60
N LYS A 295 -14.77 -9.16 -10.53
CA LYS A 295 -15.99 -8.80 -9.79
C LYS A 295 -16.55 -7.48 -10.32
N ASN A 296 -16.83 -7.44 -11.62
CA ASN A 296 -17.08 -6.18 -12.33
C ASN A 296 -18.33 -5.41 -11.85
N GLN A 297 -19.40 -6.12 -11.46
CA GLN A 297 -20.61 -5.49 -10.92
C GLN A 297 -20.29 -4.77 -9.59
N LEU A 298 -19.59 -5.45 -8.67
CA LEU A 298 -19.18 -4.86 -7.40
C LEU A 298 -18.19 -3.72 -7.59
N ALA A 299 -17.26 -3.84 -8.55
CA ALA A 299 -16.34 -2.77 -8.91
C ALA A 299 -17.08 -1.52 -9.38
N LEU A 300 -18.13 -1.70 -10.20
CA LEU A 300 -18.94 -0.60 -10.70
C LEU A 300 -19.79 0.04 -9.60
N GLU A 301 -20.38 -0.76 -8.71
CA GLU A 301 -21.08 -0.27 -7.51
C GLU A 301 -20.16 0.61 -6.66
N LYS A 302 -18.96 0.12 -6.32
CA LYS A 302 -17.99 0.86 -5.51
C LYS A 302 -17.45 2.11 -6.19
N ALA A 303 -17.27 2.07 -7.51
CA ALA A 303 -16.91 3.25 -8.28
C ALA A 303 -18.02 4.31 -8.31
N ILE A 304 -19.29 3.89 -8.35
CA ILE A 304 -20.44 4.83 -8.28
C ILE A 304 -20.58 5.42 -6.87
N GLU A 305 -20.43 4.59 -5.83
CA GLU A 305 -20.47 5.03 -4.42
C GLU A 305 -19.37 6.05 -4.08
N SER A 306 -18.21 5.95 -4.73
CA SER A 306 -17.11 6.90 -4.52
C SER A 306 -17.38 8.30 -5.09
N GLY A 307 -18.30 8.40 -6.07
CA GLY A 307 -18.59 9.64 -6.79
C GLY A 307 -17.50 10.09 -7.76
N ASP A 308 -16.44 9.30 -7.93
CA ASP A 308 -15.34 9.62 -8.85
C ASP A 308 -15.70 9.16 -10.28
N THR A 309 -15.89 10.12 -11.18
CA THR A 309 -16.24 9.85 -12.57
C THR A 309 -15.15 9.09 -13.31
N ASP A 310 -13.87 9.30 -12.96
CA ASP A 310 -12.75 8.66 -13.63
C ASP A 310 -12.68 7.18 -13.27
N LEU A 311 -12.95 6.84 -12.00
CA LEU A 311 -13.10 5.44 -11.58
C LEU A 311 -14.28 4.76 -12.26
N VAL A 312 -15.42 5.44 -12.40
CA VAL A 312 -16.56 4.87 -13.14
C VAL A 312 -16.19 4.63 -14.61
N TYR A 313 -15.53 5.59 -15.28
CA TYR A 313 -15.06 5.38 -16.64
C TYR A 313 -14.06 4.24 -16.75
N MET A 314 -13.14 4.10 -15.79
CA MET A 314 -12.17 3.00 -15.76
C MET A 314 -12.89 1.64 -15.80
N VAL A 315 -13.87 1.41 -14.92
CA VAL A 315 -14.62 0.15 -14.89
C VAL A 315 -15.44 -0.04 -16.17
N VAL A 316 -16.13 1.01 -16.65
CA VAL A 316 -16.98 0.94 -17.85
C VAL A 316 -16.16 0.64 -19.10
N MET A 317 -14.98 1.24 -19.26
CA MET A 317 -14.11 0.98 -20.41
C MET A 317 -13.50 -0.43 -20.35
N ASP A 318 -13.06 -0.89 -19.18
CA ASP A 318 -12.59 -2.26 -19.00
C ASP A 318 -13.69 -3.30 -19.34
N LEU A 319 -14.92 -3.02 -18.92
CA LEU A 319 -16.09 -3.81 -19.27
C LEU A 319 -16.38 -3.82 -20.78
N LYS A 320 -16.29 -2.66 -21.44
CA LYS A 320 -16.50 -2.54 -22.91
C LYS A 320 -15.49 -3.38 -23.70
N GLU A 321 -14.24 -3.46 -23.23
CA GLU A 321 -13.20 -4.24 -23.89
C GLU A 321 -13.35 -5.75 -23.69
N LYS A 322 -13.77 -6.17 -22.49
CA LYS A 322 -13.83 -7.60 -22.12
C LYS A 322 -15.14 -8.29 -22.48
N GLN A 323 -16.26 -7.57 -22.53
CA GLN A 323 -17.58 -8.14 -22.77
C GLN A 323 -18.11 -7.83 -24.17
N PRO A 324 -18.93 -8.72 -24.77
CA PRO A 324 -19.64 -8.39 -25.99
C PRO A 324 -20.65 -7.27 -25.72
N LEU A 325 -20.85 -6.39 -26.72
CA LEU A 325 -21.66 -5.17 -26.59
C LEU A 325 -23.03 -5.40 -25.94
N LYS A 326 -23.72 -6.48 -26.28
CA LYS A 326 -25.05 -6.79 -25.72
C LYS A 326 -25.00 -7.10 -24.22
N GLU A 327 -24.04 -7.88 -23.76
CA GLU A 327 -23.88 -8.25 -22.34
C GLU A 327 -23.42 -7.06 -21.51
N PHE A 328 -22.48 -6.28 -22.07
CA PHE A 328 -22.03 -5.01 -21.51
C PHE A 328 -23.20 -4.05 -21.25
N LEU A 329 -24.05 -3.83 -22.26
CA LEU A 329 -25.21 -2.94 -22.14
C LEU A 329 -26.23 -3.45 -21.14
N MET A 330 -26.51 -4.76 -21.12
CA MET A 330 -27.41 -5.36 -20.12
C MET A 330 -26.89 -5.15 -18.69
N THR A 331 -25.57 -5.23 -18.47
CA THR A 331 -24.96 -4.95 -17.18
C THR A 331 -25.11 -3.47 -16.82
N LEU A 332 -24.79 -2.55 -17.74
CA LEU A 332 -24.91 -1.11 -17.50
C LEU A 332 -26.35 -0.63 -17.23
N ARG A 333 -27.37 -1.31 -17.77
CA ARG A 333 -28.77 -0.97 -17.49
C ARG A 333 -29.14 -1.06 -16.01
N HIS A 334 -28.46 -1.93 -15.25
CA HIS A 334 -28.67 -2.03 -13.80
C HIS A 334 -28.06 -0.83 -13.06
N PHE A 335 -27.21 -0.03 -13.72
CA PHE A 335 -26.46 1.09 -13.15
C PHE A 335 -26.72 2.39 -13.93
N PRO A 336 -27.81 3.11 -13.64
CA PRO A 336 -28.24 4.26 -14.44
C PRO A 336 -27.22 5.40 -14.48
N ILE A 337 -26.44 5.59 -13.41
CA ILE A 337 -25.37 6.61 -13.34
C ILE A 337 -24.27 6.27 -14.35
N ALA A 338 -23.79 5.03 -14.35
CA ALA A 338 -22.78 4.56 -15.31
C ALA A 338 -23.29 4.66 -16.76
N LEU A 339 -24.56 4.31 -16.99
CA LEU A 339 -25.20 4.46 -18.31
C LEU A 339 -25.24 5.92 -18.78
N SER A 340 -25.60 6.85 -17.91
CA SER A 340 -25.64 8.27 -18.26
C SER A 340 -24.26 8.83 -18.62
N LEU A 341 -23.22 8.42 -17.88
CA LEU A 341 -21.83 8.79 -18.15
C LEU A 341 -21.34 8.16 -19.45
N PHE A 342 -21.66 6.90 -19.69
CA PHE A 342 -21.30 6.21 -20.93
C PHE A 342 -21.98 6.84 -22.16
N VAL A 343 -23.26 7.20 -22.06
CA VAL A 343 -23.98 7.93 -23.12
C VAL A 343 -23.32 9.27 -23.40
N LYS A 344 -22.90 10.01 -22.37
CA LYS A 344 -22.17 11.27 -22.54
C LYS A 344 -20.85 11.05 -23.29
N TYR A 345 -20.06 10.05 -22.88
CA TYR A 345 -18.83 9.67 -23.56
C TYR A 345 -19.07 9.30 -25.04
N CYS A 346 -20.08 8.49 -25.34
CA CYS A 346 -20.39 8.09 -26.71
C CYS A 346 -20.84 9.25 -27.59
N LYS A 347 -21.56 10.25 -27.06
CA LYS A 347 -21.91 11.46 -27.83
C LYS A 347 -20.70 12.25 -28.30
N GLU A 348 -19.60 12.22 -27.54
CA GLU A 348 -18.39 12.98 -27.84
C GLU A 348 -17.39 12.17 -28.70
N GLN A 349 -17.26 10.87 -28.44
CA GLN A 349 -16.17 10.06 -29.01
C GLN A 349 -16.62 8.93 -29.95
N ASP A 350 -17.83 8.38 -29.79
CA ASP A 350 -18.25 7.13 -30.46
C ASP A 350 -19.75 7.07 -30.76
N LEU A 351 -20.15 7.78 -31.82
CA LEU A 351 -21.55 7.86 -32.29
C LEU A 351 -22.10 6.51 -32.79
N LYS A 352 -21.25 5.62 -33.31
CA LYS A 352 -21.68 4.30 -33.80
C LYS A 352 -22.13 3.40 -32.66
N THR A 353 -21.37 3.39 -31.56
CA THR A 353 -21.77 2.65 -30.35
C THR A 353 -23.02 3.26 -29.73
N LEU A 354 -23.19 4.58 -29.79
CA LEU A 354 -24.41 5.26 -29.35
C LEU A 354 -25.66 4.81 -30.14
N GLU A 355 -25.54 4.72 -31.46
CA GLU A 355 -26.62 4.25 -32.33
C GLU A 355 -27.01 2.81 -31.98
N ASN A 356 -26.03 1.93 -31.77
CA ASN A 356 -26.28 0.54 -31.37
C ASN A 356 -26.96 0.45 -29.98
N LEU A 357 -26.56 1.30 -29.04
CA LEU A 357 -27.18 1.39 -27.71
C LEU A 357 -28.66 1.76 -27.83
N TYR A 358 -28.97 2.83 -28.56
CA TYR A 358 -30.37 3.25 -28.73
C TYR A 358 -31.21 2.22 -29.52
N LYS A 359 -30.61 1.46 -30.44
CA LYS A 359 -31.27 0.33 -31.12
C LYS A 359 -31.62 -0.80 -30.16
N ILE A 360 -30.72 -1.14 -29.25
CA ILE A 360 -30.93 -2.24 -28.28
C ILE A 360 -31.94 -1.84 -27.20
N ASP A 361 -31.99 -0.56 -26.84
CA ASP A 361 -32.94 0.00 -25.87
C ASP A 361 -34.29 0.41 -26.48
N ASP A 362 -34.53 0.18 -27.78
CA ASP A 362 -35.72 0.61 -28.51
C ASP A 362 -36.03 2.12 -28.34
N GLN A 363 -34.99 2.95 -28.21
CA GLN A 363 -35.12 4.39 -28.07
C GLN A 363 -35.26 5.07 -29.44
N PHE A 364 -36.39 4.82 -30.11
CA PHE A 364 -36.68 5.31 -31.46
C PHE A 364 -36.60 6.83 -31.61
N LEU A 365 -36.95 7.58 -30.56
CA LEU A 365 -36.84 9.03 -30.55
C LEU A 365 -35.37 9.47 -30.67
N ASN A 366 -34.49 8.90 -29.85
CA ASN A 366 -33.07 9.27 -29.83
C ASN A 366 -32.34 8.82 -31.10
N LEU A 367 -32.72 7.68 -31.69
CA LEU A 367 -32.23 7.24 -33.00
C LEU A 367 -32.62 8.21 -34.11
N GLY A 368 -33.90 8.59 -34.17
CA GLY A 368 -34.37 9.52 -35.18
C GLY A 368 -33.72 10.89 -35.03
N LEU A 369 -33.52 11.37 -33.80
CA LEU A 369 -32.82 12.63 -33.53
C LEU A 369 -31.33 12.58 -33.90
N LEU A 370 -30.65 11.44 -33.71
CA LEU A 370 -29.26 11.25 -34.12
C LEU A 370 -29.10 11.42 -35.63
N HIS A 371 -29.91 10.72 -36.42
CA HIS A 371 -29.88 10.83 -37.88
C HIS A 371 -30.39 12.19 -38.39
N LEU A 372 -31.31 12.83 -37.65
CA LEU A 372 -31.73 14.20 -37.93
C LEU A 372 -30.56 15.17 -37.74
N HIS A 373 -29.81 15.05 -36.65
CA HIS A 373 -28.60 15.85 -36.41
C HIS A 373 -27.54 15.61 -37.50
N ASP A 374 -27.31 14.34 -37.90
CA ASP A 374 -26.41 14.01 -39.01
C ASP A 374 -26.87 14.61 -40.35
N SER A 375 -28.17 14.78 -40.54
CA SER A 375 -28.69 15.46 -41.74
C SER A 375 -28.33 16.95 -41.76
N CYS A 376 -28.21 17.59 -40.60
CA CYS A 376 -27.85 19.01 -40.47
C CYS A 376 -26.35 19.26 -40.70
N THR A 377 -25.51 18.26 -40.49
CA THR A 377 -24.05 18.38 -40.71
C THR A 377 -23.64 18.13 -42.17
N LYS A 378 -24.49 17.46 -42.95
CA LYS A 378 -24.24 17.14 -44.36
C LYS A 378 -24.60 18.30 -45.30
N THR A 379 -23.73 18.55 -46.29
CA THR A 379 -23.88 19.65 -47.27
C THR A 379 -24.56 19.21 -48.56
N THR A 380 -24.46 17.94 -48.93
CA THR A 380 -25.01 17.35 -50.16
C THR A 380 -26.49 17.02 -49.99
N PHE A 381 -27.29 17.35 -51.00
CA PHE A 381 -28.74 17.08 -51.01
C PHE A 381 -29.06 15.59 -50.85
N ASP A 382 -28.37 14.73 -51.61
CA ASP A 382 -28.66 13.29 -51.61
C ASP A 382 -28.32 12.64 -50.27
N ASP A 383 -27.20 13.03 -49.63
CA ASP A 383 -26.82 12.47 -48.32
C ASP A 383 -27.70 13.01 -47.18
N ARG A 384 -28.15 14.27 -47.28
CA ARG A 384 -29.07 14.88 -46.32
C ARG A 384 -30.45 14.23 -46.39
N THR A 385 -30.98 14.04 -47.60
CA THR A 385 -32.27 13.34 -47.80
C THR A 385 -32.18 11.87 -47.40
N ALA A 386 -31.06 11.18 -47.62
CA ALA A 386 -30.85 9.82 -47.13
C ALA A 386 -30.91 9.75 -45.59
N CYS A 387 -30.21 10.64 -44.87
CA CYS A 387 -30.27 10.72 -43.40
C CYS A 387 -31.68 11.02 -42.88
N LEU A 388 -32.40 11.94 -43.52
CA LEU A 388 -33.79 12.25 -43.15
C LEU A 388 -34.72 11.05 -43.38
N LYS A 389 -34.53 10.30 -44.47
CA LYS A 389 -35.28 9.05 -44.73
C LYS A 389 -34.98 7.98 -43.68
N GLU A 390 -33.74 7.83 -43.22
CA GLU A 390 -33.40 6.94 -42.11
C GLU A 390 -34.04 7.41 -40.79
N SER A 391 -33.96 8.70 -40.46
CA SER A 391 -34.64 9.30 -39.30
C SER A 391 -36.15 9.02 -39.32
N LEU A 392 -36.78 9.15 -40.49
CA LEU A 392 -38.20 8.88 -40.70
C LEU A 392 -38.56 7.40 -40.47
N LYS A 393 -37.68 6.44 -40.83
CA LYS A 393 -37.89 5.02 -40.55
C LYS A 393 -38.02 4.76 -39.05
N TYR A 394 -37.13 5.33 -38.24
CA TYR A 394 -37.19 5.15 -36.78
C TYR A 394 -38.38 5.86 -36.14
N PHE A 395 -38.75 7.06 -36.59
CA PHE A 395 -39.96 7.72 -36.10
C PHE A 395 -41.24 6.96 -36.45
N ASN A 396 -41.27 6.27 -37.59
CA ASN A 396 -42.36 5.36 -37.94
C ASN A 396 -42.38 4.12 -37.05
N GLN A 397 -41.23 3.49 -36.80
CA GLN A 397 -41.14 2.32 -35.91
C GLN A 397 -41.58 2.67 -34.48
N GLY A 398 -41.26 3.86 -33.99
CA GLY A 398 -41.67 4.34 -32.66
C GLY A 398 -43.07 4.95 -32.58
N ASN A 399 -43.85 4.98 -33.67
CA ASN A 399 -45.16 5.65 -33.75
C ASN A 399 -45.15 7.13 -33.29
N LEU A 400 -44.06 7.86 -33.55
CA LEU A 400 -43.86 9.24 -33.11
C LEU A 400 -44.47 10.22 -34.13
N LEU A 401 -45.73 10.63 -33.92
CA LEU A 401 -46.50 11.42 -34.89
C LEU A 401 -45.89 12.80 -35.22
N PHE A 402 -45.48 13.56 -34.20
CA PHE A 402 -44.99 14.92 -34.39
C PHE A 402 -43.61 14.99 -35.08
N PRO A 403 -42.55 14.29 -34.60
CA PRO A 403 -41.26 14.25 -35.29
C PRO A 403 -41.37 13.72 -36.72
N LYS A 404 -42.23 12.72 -36.95
CA LYS A 404 -42.51 12.18 -38.28
C LYS A 404 -43.04 13.26 -39.23
N GLN A 405 -44.08 13.98 -38.83
CA GLN A 405 -44.69 15.04 -39.66
C GLN A 405 -43.66 16.11 -40.05
N ILE A 406 -42.85 16.56 -39.08
CA ILE A 406 -41.82 17.57 -39.32
C ILE A 406 -40.76 17.07 -40.31
N VAL A 407 -40.29 15.83 -40.17
CA VAL A 407 -39.29 15.29 -41.10
C VAL A 407 -39.87 15.08 -42.50
N GLU A 408 -41.15 14.67 -42.62
CA GLU A 408 -41.84 14.56 -43.90
C GLU A 408 -41.97 15.93 -44.59
N GLU A 409 -42.31 16.97 -43.84
CA GLU A 409 -42.35 18.35 -44.36
C GLU A 409 -40.96 18.83 -44.76
N GLN A 410 -39.92 18.54 -43.97
CA GLN A 410 -38.55 18.92 -44.29
C GLN A 410 -38.03 18.24 -45.56
N ILE A 411 -38.33 16.95 -45.77
CA ILE A 411 -37.97 16.22 -47.01
C ILE A 411 -38.67 16.87 -48.21
N LYS A 412 -39.98 17.14 -48.10
CA LYS A 412 -40.75 17.80 -49.16
C LYS A 412 -40.18 19.18 -49.50
N LEU A 413 -39.80 19.96 -48.48
CA LEU A 413 -39.23 21.30 -48.69
C LEU A 413 -37.91 21.23 -49.46
N LEU A 414 -37.02 20.32 -49.07
CA LEU A 414 -35.75 20.13 -49.77
C LEU A 414 -35.97 19.72 -51.23
N GLU A 415 -36.86 18.76 -51.50
CA GLU A 415 -37.18 18.33 -52.86
C GLU A 415 -37.72 19.48 -53.72
N ARG A 416 -38.59 20.33 -53.15
CA ARG A 416 -39.09 21.54 -53.82
C ARG A 416 -37.98 22.57 -54.06
N GLN A 417 -37.12 22.82 -53.08
CA GLN A 417 -35.99 23.73 -53.22
C GLN A 417 -35.07 23.28 -54.36
N LYS A 418 -34.71 22.00 -54.44
CA LYS A 418 -33.89 21.45 -55.53
C LYS A 418 -34.54 21.67 -56.91
N LEU A 419 -35.83 21.38 -57.02
CA LEU A 419 -36.58 21.58 -58.27
C LEU A 419 -36.61 23.07 -58.67
N PHE A 420 -36.73 23.98 -57.72
CA PHE A 420 -36.69 25.42 -57.98
C PHE A 420 -35.28 25.94 -58.31
N GLU A 421 -34.22 25.41 -57.69
CA GLU A 421 -32.85 25.72 -58.09
C GLU A 421 -32.60 25.34 -59.56
N GLU A 422 -33.12 24.19 -60.00
CA GLU A 422 -33.01 23.70 -61.39
C GLU A 422 -33.88 24.50 -62.38
N GLN A 423 -35.15 24.74 -62.05
CA GLN A 423 -36.11 25.41 -62.95
C GLN A 423 -35.89 26.92 -63.04
N LEU A 424 -35.59 27.57 -61.92
CA LEU A 424 -35.47 29.04 -61.84
C LEU A 424 -34.01 29.51 -61.96
N ARG A 425 -33.04 28.58 -62.01
CA ARG A 425 -31.58 28.86 -61.98
C ARG A 425 -31.19 29.78 -60.83
N LEU A 426 -31.82 29.59 -59.67
CA LEU A 426 -31.60 30.36 -58.44
C LEU A 426 -30.71 29.54 -57.50
N PRO A 427 -29.38 29.70 -57.50
CA PRO A 427 -28.52 28.97 -56.57
C PRO A 427 -28.73 29.46 -55.12
N GLY A 428 -28.75 28.53 -54.16
CA GLY A 428 -28.77 28.85 -52.72
C GLY A 428 -30.15 28.86 -52.07
N LEU A 429 -31.15 28.25 -52.69
CA LEU A 429 -32.47 28.01 -52.07
C LEU A 429 -32.42 26.79 -51.13
N SER A 430 -31.50 25.87 -51.37
CA SER A 430 -31.34 24.65 -50.56
C SER A 430 -30.97 24.95 -49.10
N GLY A 431 -31.81 24.48 -48.18
CA GLY A 431 -31.58 24.60 -46.74
C GLY A 431 -32.19 25.84 -46.07
N LEU A 432 -32.85 26.71 -46.82
CA LEU A 432 -33.63 27.83 -46.27
C LEU A 432 -34.90 27.34 -45.56
N SER A 433 -35.43 28.17 -44.65
CA SER A 433 -36.75 27.94 -44.07
C SER A 433 -37.86 28.10 -45.12
N VAL A 434 -39.08 27.61 -44.84
CA VAL A 434 -40.24 27.80 -45.73
C VAL A 434 -40.46 29.29 -46.00
N SER A 435 -40.41 30.12 -44.96
CA SER A 435 -40.59 31.57 -45.05
C SER A 435 -39.50 32.25 -45.89
N ASP A 436 -38.24 31.89 -45.67
CA ASP A 436 -37.12 32.44 -46.43
C ASP A 436 -37.15 32.00 -47.89
N THR A 437 -37.59 30.76 -48.16
CA THR A 437 -37.78 30.24 -49.51
C THR A 437 -38.86 31.03 -50.24
N ILE A 438 -40.01 31.26 -49.60
CA ILE A 438 -41.10 32.09 -50.15
C ILE A 438 -40.61 33.51 -50.40
N PHE A 439 -39.88 34.10 -49.45
CA PHE A 439 -39.31 35.45 -49.59
C PHE A 439 -38.38 35.55 -50.81
N GLN A 440 -37.46 34.59 -50.99
CA GLN A 440 -36.56 34.55 -52.14
C GLN A 440 -37.32 34.37 -53.46
N CYS A 441 -38.33 33.48 -53.49
CA CYS A 441 -39.18 33.30 -54.67
C CYS A 441 -39.91 34.61 -55.04
N VAL A 442 -40.48 35.31 -54.07
CA VAL A 442 -41.17 36.60 -54.28
C VAL A 442 -40.20 37.67 -54.74
N TYR A 443 -39.03 37.80 -54.08
CA TYR A 443 -37.99 38.78 -54.43
C TYR A 443 -37.49 38.60 -55.87
N LYS A 444 -37.46 37.35 -56.35
CA LYS A 444 -37.01 36.99 -57.71
C LYS A 444 -38.14 36.96 -58.75
N GLY A 445 -39.38 37.27 -58.36
CA GLY A 445 -40.53 37.36 -59.26
C GLY A 445 -41.25 36.02 -59.57
N ALA A 446 -40.90 34.95 -58.86
CA ALA A 446 -41.50 33.62 -58.97
C ALA A 446 -42.76 33.51 -58.08
N PHE A 447 -43.80 34.30 -58.40
CA PHE A 447 -45.01 34.42 -57.58
C PHE A 447 -45.87 33.15 -57.56
N LYS A 448 -45.84 32.34 -58.65
CA LYS A 448 -46.66 31.12 -58.75
C LYS A 448 -46.11 30.03 -57.83
N GLU A 449 -44.80 29.90 -57.80
CA GLU A 449 -44.03 28.96 -56.99
C GLU A 449 -44.13 29.32 -55.51
N ALA A 450 -44.11 30.63 -55.17
CA ALA A 450 -44.33 31.12 -53.81
C ALA A 450 -45.74 30.80 -53.29
N GLU A 451 -46.79 31.03 -54.08
CA GLU A 451 -48.17 30.71 -53.71
C GLU A 451 -48.40 29.18 -53.63
N GLN A 452 -47.67 28.39 -54.42
CA GLN A 452 -47.67 26.93 -54.33
C GLN A 452 -47.09 26.46 -52.98
N LEU A 453 -45.92 26.98 -52.57
CA LEU A 453 -45.31 26.66 -51.27
C LEU A 453 -46.23 27.05 -50.10
N ARG A 454 -46.86 28.23 -50.17
CA ARG A 454 -47.80 28.71 -49.13
C ARG A 454 -48.95 27.72 -48.90
N LYS A 455 -49.58 27.25 -49.99
CA LYS A 455 -50.69 26.29 -49.92
C LYS A 455 -50.26 24.91 -49.45
N GLU A 456 -49.09 24.45 -49.91
CA GLU A 456 -48.57 23.11 -49.63
C GLU A 456 -48.12 22.95 -48.17
N PHE A 457 -47.45 23.96 -47.60
CA PHE A 457 -47.00 23.97 -46.21
C PHE A 457 -47.99 24.63 -45.23
N LYS A 458 -49.18 25.01 -45.71
CA LYS A 458 -50.24 25.65 -44.91
C LYS A 458 -49.73 26.83 -44.08
N VAL A 459 -48.91 27.68 -44.70
CA VAL A 459 -48.34 28.86 -44.04
C VAL A 459 -49.49 29.78 -43.60
N PRO A 460 -49.53 30.24 -42.33
CA PRO A 460 -50.57 31.15 -41.85
C PRO A 460 -50.68 32.42 -42.69
N ASP A 461 -51.88 33.00 -42.75
CA ASP A 461 -52.14 34.23 -43.52
C ASP A 461 -51.51 35.50 -42.91
N LYS A 462 -51.13 35.43 -41.64
CA LYS A 462 -50.40 36.48 -40.91
C LYS A 462 -48.90 36.21 -41.01
#